data_AF-A0A6J4PKW9-F1
#
_entry.id   AF-A0A6J4PKW9-F1
#
_cell.length_a   1.000
_cell.length_b   1.000
_cell.length_c   1.000
_cell.angle_alpha   90.00
_cell.angle_beta   90.00
_cell.angle_gamma   90.00
#
_symmetry.space_group_name_H-M   'P 1'
#
loop_
_entity.id
_entity.type
_entity.pdbx_description
1 polymer ?
#
loop_
_entity_poly.entity_id
_entity_poly.type
_entity_poly.pdbx_seq_one_letter_code
_entity_poly.pdbx_strand_id
1 'polypeptide(L)'
;MALVGFCGSRSFPASFAPLVSRVVCSVLSSRRSLAVGCCVGADASVLGAVLAAGVAPRLSVFAAFGPISPPWPARYVSAPGASSSVSAVSGVAGALTAGASVSWWAGGGPSVPLAGRLASRSSALVSAVAASGAGRGFVGFVSSPCPVGLSPSLSPSVCFPGSGSGSWSSLALAAGLGLPVVVFPVPPSGYRPSPDLPASWPGSWVRLVGA
;
A
#
# COMPACT_ATOMS: atom_id res chain seq x y z
N MET A 1 1.81 -11.54 -15.42
CA MET A 1 0.76 -11.77 -14.41
C MET A 1 0.30 -10.41 -13.91
N ALA A 2 -1.00 -10.18 -13.77
CA ALA A 2 -1.51 -8.88 -13.33
C ALA A 2 -1.25 -8.64 -11.82
N LEU A 3 -0.94 -7.41 -11.46
CA LEU A 3 -0.73 -6.99 -10.07
C LEU A 3 -1.95 -6.26 -9.54
N VAL A 4 -2.29 -6.53 -8.29
CA VAL A 4 -3.16 -5.66 -7.50
C VAL A 4 -2.32 -4.97 -6.44
N GLY A 5 -2.28 -3.64 -6.52
CA GLY A 5 -1.59 -2.79 -5.56
C GLY A 5 -2.42 -2.59 -4.31
N PHE A 6 -1.76 -2.54 -3.16
CA PHE A 6 -2.35 -2.24 -1.87
C PHE A 6 -1.66 -1.04 -1.22
N CYS A 7 -2.46 -0.16 -0.63
CA CYS A 7 -1.99 0.87 0.27
C CYS A 7 -2.98 1.06 1.41
N GLY A 8 -2.56 1.77 2.45
CA GLY A 8 -3.52 2.25 3.43
C GLY A 8 -2.89 3.05 4.55
N SER A 9 -3.72 3.39 5.53
CA SER A 9 -3.34 4.26 6.63
C SER A 9 -2.35 3.56 7.56
N ARG A 10 -1.41 4.35 8.11
CA ARG A 10 -0.46 3.86 9.12
C ARG A 10 -1.14 3.65 10.48
N SER A 11 -2.16 4.45 10.79
CA SER A 11 -3.05 4.32 11.96
C SER A 11 -4.20 3.34 11.70
N PHE A 12 -3.89 2.19 11.09
CA PHE A 12 -4.90 1.19 10.72
C PHE A 12 -5.38 0.40 11.94
N PRO A 13 -6.70 0.35 12.24
CA PRO A 13 -7.19 -0.40 13.39
C PRO A 13 -7.08 -1.91 13.17
N ALA A 14 -6.51 -2.63 14.14
CA ALA A 14 -6.33 -4.08 14.07
C ALA A 14 -7.63 -4.87 13.89
N SER A 15 -8.78 -4.32 14.32
CA SER A 15 -10.11 -4.91 14.13
C SER A 15 -10.48 -5.11 12.65
N PHE A 16 -9.83 -4.40 11.71
CA PHE A 16 -10.03 -4.57 10.27
C PHE A 16 -9.08 -5.58 9.62
N ALA A 17 -8.18 -6.23 10.38
CA ALA A 17 -7.29 -7.25 9.81
C ALA A 17 -8.05 -8.38 9.08
N PRO A 18 -9.18 -8.92 9.58
CA PRO A 18 -9.96 -9.93 8.85
C PRO A 18 -10.51 -9.44 7.50
N LEU A 19 -10.84 -8.15 7.38
CA LEU A 19 -11.23 -7.54 6.11
C LEU A 19 -10.06 -7.58 5.12
N VAL A 20 -8.86 -7.17 5.55
CA VAL A 20 -7.65 -7.20 4.72
C VAL A 20 -7.37 -8.62 4.23
N SER A 21 -7.45 -9.61 5.13
CA SER A 21 -7.28 -11.02 4.77
C SER A 21 -8.28 -11.48 3.71
N ARG A 22 -9.56 -11.16 3.85
CA ARG A 22 -10.60 -11.51 2.85
C ARG A 22 -10.32 -10.88 1.48
N VAL A 23 -9.91 -9.62 1.45
CA VAL A 23 -9.58 -8.92 0.19
C VAL A 23 -8.33 -9.52 -0.46
N VAL A 24 -7.28 -9.80 0.32
CA VAL A 24 -6.06 -10.47 -0.16
C VAL A 24 -6.40 -11.85 -0.73
N CYS A 25 -7.19 -12.66 -0.02
CA CYS A 25 -7.63 -13.97 -0.50
C CYS A 25 -8.44 -13.88 -1.80
N SER A 26 -9.31 -12.88 -1.94
CA SER A 26 -10.09 -12.64 -3.17
C SER A 26 -9.19 -12.29 -4.38
N VAL A 27 -8.15 -11.48 -4.17
CA VAL A 27 -7.15 -11.20 -5.22
C VAL A 27 -6.39 -12.46 -5.61
N LEU A 28 -5.96 -13.25 -4.63
CA LEU A 28 -5.20 -14.47 -4.83
C LEU A 28 -5.98 -15.56 -5.56
N SER A 29 -7.26 -15.76 -5.19
CA SER A 29 -8.17 -16.73 -5.82
C SER A 29 -8.42 -16.39 -7.28
N SER A 30 -8.36 -15.11 -7.64
CA SER A 30 -8.43 -14.63 -9.02
C SER A 30 -7.11 -14.77 -9.80
N ARG A 31 -6.13 -15.53 -9.30
CA ARG A 31 -4.81 -15.76 -9.91
C ARG A 31 -4.00 -14.48 -10.21
N ARG A 32 -4.19 -13.41 -9.43
CA ARG A 32 -3.43 -12.14 -9.51
C ARG A 32 -2.34 -12.06 -8.45
N SER A 33 -1.25 -11.36 -8.72
CA SER A 33 -0.18 -11.13 -7.75
C SER A 33 -0.40 -9.84 -6.99
N LEU A 34 0.31 -9.65 -5.88
CA LEU A 34 0.15 -8.51 -4.99
C LEU A 34 1.35 -7.59 -5.05
N ALA A 35 1.10 -6.29 -4.97
CA ALA A 35 2.12 -5.28 -4.71
C ALA A 35 1.75 -4.46 -3.48
N VAL A 36 2.68 -4.23 -2.57
CA VAL A 36 2.42 -3.45 -1.35
C VAL A 36 3.63 -2.62 -0.96
N GLY A 37 3.39 -1.57 -0.18
CA GLY A 37 4.45 -0.83 0.46
C GLY A 37 5.05 -1.60 1.65
N CYS A 38 5.72 -0.86 2.51
CA CYS A 38 6.52 -1.35 3.62
C CYS A 38 6.15 -0.62 4.91
N CYS A 39 5.00 0.06 4.94
CA CYS A 39 4.60 0.82 6.11
C CYS A 39 4.01 -0.08 7.20
N VAL A 40 3.99 0.42 8.44
CA VAL A 40 3.10 -0.10 9.48
C VAL A 40 1.63 0.14 9.11
N GLY A 41 0.72 -0.50 9.84
CA GLY A 41 -0.72 -0.38 9.61
C GLY A 41 -1.23 -1.28 8.48
N ALA A 42 -1.90 -0.69 7.48
CA ALA A 42 -2.55 -1.46 6.42
C ALA A 42 -1.56 -2.30 5.59
N ASP A 43 -0.42 -1.74 5.20
CA ASP A 43 0.63 -2.46 4.47
C ASP A 43 1.11 -3.68 5.28
N ALA A 44 1.39 -3.51 6.58
CA ALA A 44 1.76 -4.61 7.47
C ALA A 44 0.67 -5.69 7.59
N SER A 45 -0.61 -5.29 7.56
CA SER A 45 -1.74 -6.23 7.58
C SER A 45 -1.81 -7.05 6.29
N VAL A 46 -1.50 -6.45 5.14
CA VAL A 46 -1.38 -7.17 3.85
C VAL A 46 -0.21 -8.15 3.90
N LEU A 47 0.96 -7.73 4.40
CA LEU A 47 2.12 -8.62 4.59
C LEU A 47 1.75 -9.82 5.47
N GLY A 48 1.08 -9.58 6.60
CA GLY A 48 0.61 -10.63 7.50
C GLY A 48 -0.39 -11.59 6.84
N ALA A 49 -1.35 -11.06 6.07
CA ALA A 49 -2.32 -11.88 5.35
C ALA A 49 -1.66 -12.77 4.28
N VAL A 50 -0.69 -12.25 3.54
CA VAL A 50 0.07 -13.01 2.54
C VAL A 50 0.91 -14.12 3.19
N LEU A 51 1.57 -13.81 4.31
CA LEU A 51 2.36 -14.78 5.07
C LEU A 51 1.47 -15.90 5.62
N ALA A 52 0.33 -15.55 6.24
CA ALA A 52 -0.63 -16.52 6.75
C ALA A 52 -1.19 -17.43 5.64
N ALA A 53 -1.34 -16.90 4.42
CA ALA A 53 -1.79 -17.66 3.26
C ALA A 53 -0.70 -18.50 2.57
N GLY A 54 0.57 -18.38 2.99
CA GLY A 54 1.67 -19.18 2.42
C GLY A 54 2.02 -18.85 0.95
N VAL A 55 1.70 -17.64 0.48
CA VAL A 55 1.81 -17.24 -0.93
C VAL A 55 2.78 -16.07 -1.16
N ALA A 56 3.76 -15.90 -0.28
CA ALA A 56 4.76 -14.83 -0.38
C ALA A 56 5.49 -14.73 -1.75
N PRO A 57 5.77 -15.81 -2.51
CA PRO A 57 6.34 -15.69 -3.86
C PRO A 57 5.50 -14.88 -4.86
N ARG A 58 4.21 -14.64 -4.56
CA ARG A 58 3.30 -13.81 -5.38
C ARG A 58 3.26 -12.34 -4.94
N LEU A 59 4.14 -11.94 -4.04
CA LEU A 59 4.19 -10.61 -3.45
C LEU A 59 5.43 -9.84 -3.93
N SER A 60 5.19 -8.58 -4.30
CA SER A 60 6.23 -7.57 -4.54
C SER A 60 6.11 -6.45 -3.50
N VAL A 61 7.17 -6.22 -2.74
CA VAL A 61 7.24 -5.21 -1.70
C VAL A 61 8.11 -4.04 -2.17
N PHE A 62 7.57 -2.83 -2.08
CA PHE A 62 8.32 -1.60 -2.39
C PHE A 62 8.79 -0.95 -1.08
N ALA A 63 10.07 -1.09 -0.77
CA ALA A 63 10.65 -0.60 0.48
C ALA A 63 11.24 0.81 0.33
N ALA A 64 10.89 1.72 1.25
CA ALA A 64 11.46 3.06 1.34
C ALA A 64 12.79 3.12 2.12
N PHE A 65 13.35 1.95 2.41
CA PHE A 65 14.57 1.72 3.19
C PHE A 65 15.43 0.66 2.49
N GLY A 66 16.68 0.52 2.94
CA GLY A 66 17.67 -0.38 2.37
C GLY A 66 17.52 -1.85 2.79
N PRO A 67 18.32 -2.75 2.21
CA PRO A 67 18.26 -4.18 2.50
C PRO A 67 18.40 -4.50 3.98
N ILE A 68 17.65 -5.52 4.41
CA ILE A 68 17.70 -6.04 5.77
C ILE A 68 18.92 -6.95 5.92
N SER A 69 19.73 -6.73 6.96
CA SER A 69 20.92 -7.55 7.25
C SER A 69 21.18 -7.68 8.76
N PRO A 70 21.58 -8.84 9.28
CA PRO A 70 21.69 -10.13 8.58
C PRO A 70 20.30 -10.70 8.19
N PRO A 71 20.23 -11.81 7.42
CA PRO A 71 18.97 -12.43 7.06
C PRO A 71 18.09 -12.78 8.27
N TRP A 72 16.78 -12.71 8.10
CA TRP A 72 15.78 -12.99 9.14
C TRP A 72 15.52 -14.51 9.30
N PRO A 73 15.29 -15.02 10.53
CA PRO A 73 15.17 -14.31 11.81
C PRO A 73 16.51 -14.05 12.49
N ALA A 74 16.80 -12.78 12.78
CA ALA A 74 17.96 -12.38 13.57
C ALA A 74 17.51 -11.56 14.78
N ARG A 75 18.23 -11.68 15.90
CA ARG A 75 17.93 -10.94 17.14
C ARG A 75 17.98 -9.43 16.92
N TYR A 76 18.89 -8.97 16.06
CA TYR A 76 19.01 -7.59 15.63
C TYR A 76 19.13 -7.56 14.12
N VAL A 77 18.41 -6.64 13.49
CA VAL A 77 18.50 -6.39 12.06
C VAL A 77 18.80 -4.93 11.80
N SER A 78 19.72 -4.69 10.87
CA SER A 78 19.92 -3.40 10.24
C SER A 78 18.96 -3.28 9.06
N ALA A 79 18.26 -2.15 8.98
CA ALA A 79 17.42 -1.78 7.85
C ALA A 79 17.68 -0.28 7.56
N PRO A 80 18.74 0.05 6.81
CA PRO A 80 19.19 1.43 6.65
C PRO A 80 18.08 2.35 6.16
N GLY A 81 17.86 3.48 6.84
CA GLY A 81 16.81 4.44 6.49
C GLY A 81 15.38 4.03 6.85
N ALA A 82 15.17 2.89 7.51
CA ALA A 82 13.90 2.54 8.12
C ALA A 82 13.63 3.42 9.35
N SER A 83 12.34 3.64 9.64
CA SER A 83 11.89 4.33 10.86
C SER A 83 11.01 3.38 11.66
N SER A 84 11.25 3.25 12.96
CA SER A 84 10.46 2.39 13.86
C SER A 84 8.97 2.78 13.90
N SER A 85 8.65 4.05 13.64
CA SER A 85 7.28 4.56 13.64
C SER A 85 6.55 4.41 12.29
N VAL A 86 7.29 4.09 11.22
CA VAL A 86 6.75 4.11 9.86
C VAL A 86 6.92 2.77 9.15
N SER A 87 8.05 2.10 9.32
CA SER A 87 8.46 0.93 8.53
C SER A 87 8.10 -0.37 9.23
N ALA A 88 7.37 -1.26 8.53
CA ALA A 88 7.09 -2.62 8.98
C ALA A 88 8.27 -3.57 8.69
N VAL A 89 9.45 -3.27 9.26
CA VAL A 89 10.71 -3.98 8.97
C VAL A 89 10.56 -5.49 9.16
N SER A 90 10.00 -5.95 10.29
CA SER A 90 9.80 -7.38 10.56
C SER A 90 8.84 -8.05 9.57
N GLY A 91 7.79 -7.35 9.13
CA GLY A 91 6.85 -7.86 8.13
C GLY A 91 7.51 -8.03 6.77
N VAL A 92 8.33 -7.04 6.35
CA VAL A 92 9.10 -7.13 5.10
C VAL A 92 10.16 -8.22 5.18
N ALA A 93 10.84 -8.34 6.32
CA ALA A 93 11.82 -9.39 6.56
C ALA A 93 11.18 -10.79 6.45
N GLY A 94 10.05 -11.00 7.13
CA GLY A 94 9.29 -12.25 7.04
C GLY A 94 8.84 -12.56 5.62
N ALA A 95 8.32 -11.56 4.89
CA ALA A 95 7.92 -11.72 3.49
C ALA A 95 9.10 -12.11 2.59
N LEU A 96 10.25 -11.46 2.75
CA LEU A 96 11.47 -11.80 2.01
C LEU A 96 11.92 -13.24 2.29
N THR A 97 12.01 -13.63 3.57
CA THR A 97 12.38 -15.00 3.97
C THR A 97 11.40 -16.04 3.40
N ALA A 98 10.11 -15.69 3.28
CA ALA A 98 9.08 -16.54 2.68
C ALA A 98 9.08 -16.53 1.13
N GLY A 99 9.99 -15.79 0.49
CA GLY A 99 10.18 -15.79 -0.97
C GLY A 99 9.54 -14.61 -1.72
N ALA A 100 9.06 -13.58 -1.02
CA ALA A 100 8.61 -12.35 -1.67
C ALA A 100 9.76 -11.60 -2.35
N SER A 101 9.44 -10.89 -3.43
CA SER A 101 10.36 -9.96 -4.08
C SER A 101 10.33 -8.61 -3.35
N VAL A 102 11.50 -8.00 -3.12
CA VAL A 102 11.58 -6.68 -2.47
C VAL A 102 12.41 -5.72 -3.33
N SER A 103 11.80 -4.59 -3.70
CA SER A 103 12.49 -3.45 -4.29
C SER A 103 12.98 -2.52 -3.18
N TRP A 104 14.25 -2.66 -2.81
CA TRP A 104 14.91 -1.79 -1.82
C TRP A 104 15.11 -0.39 -2.37
N TRP A 105 15.05 0.61 -1.49
CA TRP A 105 15.19 2.02 -1.87
C TRP A 105 14.30 2.44 -3.04
N ALA A 106 13.09 1.87 -3.13
CA ALA A 106 12.13 2.16 -4.20
C ALA A 106 11.71 3.64 -4.25
N GLY A 107 11.99 4.42 -3.20
CA GLY A 107 11.76 5.85 -3.14
C GLY A 107 12.99 6.74 -3.31
N GLY A 108 14.15 6.16 -3.63
CA GLY A 108 15.45 6.82 -3.59
C GLY A 108 16.26 6.46 -2.33
N GLY A 109 17.57 6.64 -2.44
CA GLY A 109 18.54 6.24 -1.42
C GLY A 109 18.51 7.07 -0.12
N PRO A 110 19.46 6.84 0.80
CA PRO A 110 19.45 7.43 2.14
C PRO A 110 19.56 8.96 2.15
N SER A 111 20.09 9.58 1.08
CA SER A 111 20.19 11.04 0.93
C SER A 111 18.84 11.74 0.70
N VAL A 112 17.81 11.01 0.26
CA VAL A 112 16.47 11.57 0.05
C VAL A 112 15.74 11.63 1.39
N PRO A 113 15.11 12.75 1.79
CA PRO A 113 14.33 12.82 3.03
C PRO A 113 13.25 11.73 3.11
N LEU A 114 12.94 11.23 4.31
CA LEU A 114 11.99 10.11 4.50
C LEU A 114 10.62 10.35 3.82
N ALA A 115 10.08 11.57 3.92
CA ALA A 115 8.82 11.93 3.26
C ALA A 115 8.91 11.78 1.73
N GLY A 116 10.00 12.28 1.13
CA GLY A 116 10.29 12.11 -0.30
C GLY A 116 10.43 10.65 -0.67
N ARG A 117 11.13 9.84 0.13
CA ARG A 117 11.24 8.38 -0.10
C ARG A 117 9.87 7.70 -0.08
N LEU A 118 9.00 8.05 0.87
CA LEU A 118 7.67 7.43 0.95
C LEU A 118 6.81 7.79 -0.27
N ALA A 119 6.82 9.06 -0.71
CA ALA A 119 6.07 9.51 -1.88
C ALA A 119 6.59 8.85 -3.18
N SER A 120 7.90 8.89 -3.40
CA SER A 120 8.53 8.26 -4.58
C SER A 120 8.33 6.74 -4.58
N ARG A 121 8.43 6.09 -3.42
CA ARG A 121 8.15 4.66 -3.29
C ARG A 121 6.72 4.35 -3.68
N SER A 122 5.76 5.09 -3.14
CA SER A 122 4.34 4.88 -3.45
C SER A 122 4.07 5.07 -4.94
N SER A 123 4.73 6.05 -5.55
CA SER A 123 4.68 6.27 -7.00
C SER A 123 5.24 5.09 -7.79
N ALA A 124 6.40 4.55 -7.37
CA ALA A 124 7.00 3.37 -8.00
C ALA A 124 6.10 2.13 -7.92
N LEU A 125 5.45 1.92 -6.75
CA LEU A 125 4.48 0.84 -6.56
C LEU A 125 3.29 1.00 -7.51
N VAL A 126 2.67 2.18 -7.55
CA VAL A 126 1.51 2.45 -8.41
C VAL A 126 1.88 2.29 -9.88
N SER A 127 3.04 2.81 -10.30
CA SER A 127 3.53 2.66 -11.67
C SER A 127 3.79 1.20 -12.06
N ALA A 128 4.35 0.39 -11.15
CA ALA A 128 4.55 -1.04 -11.40
C ALA A 128 3.22 -1.79 -11.58
N VAL A 129 2.21 -1.43 -10.76
CA VAL A 129 0.85 -1.97 -10.91
C VAL A 129 0.23 -1.50 -12.23
N ALA A 130 0.39 -0.23 -12.59
CA ALA A 130 -0.10 0.30 -13.86
C ALA A 130 0.56 -0.35 -15.07
N ALA A 131 1.82 -0.77 -14.97
CA ALA A 131 2.48 -1.54 -16.03
C ALA A 131 1.97 -3.01 -16.12
N SER A 132 1.25 -3.51 -15.12
CA SER A 132 0.89 -4.94 -14.99
C SER A 132 -0.34 -5.40 -15.80
N GLY A 133 -0.39 -5.10 -17.11
CA GLY A 133 -1.35 -5.72 -18.05
C GLY A 133 -2.84 -5.70 -17.66
N ALA A 134 -3.63 -6.57 -18.29
CA ALA A 134 -5.07 -6.68 -18.04
C ALA A 134 -5.36 -7.42 -16.71
N GLY A 135 -6.36 -6.94 -15.95
CA GLY A 135 -6.72 -7.49 -14.63
C GLY A 135 -6.02 -6.83 -13.44
N ARG A 136 -5.27 -5.75 -13.70
CA ARG A 136 -4.65 -4.90 -12.67
C ARG A 136 -5.69 -4.07 -11.92
N GLY A 137 -5.35 -3.65 -10.70
CA GLY A 137 -6.20 -2.79 -9.89
C GLY A 137 -5.47 -2.27 -8.65
N PHE A 138 -6.11 -1.36 -7.92
CA PHE A 138 -5.53 -0.75 -6.74
C PHE A 138 -6.53 -0.72 -5.59
N VAL A 139 -6.09 -1.12 -4.41
CA VAL A 139 -6.92 -1.18 -3.20
C VAL A 139 -6.35 -0.27 -2.13
N GLY A 140 -7.20 0.56 -1.54
CA GLY A 140 -6.85 1.45 -0.43
C GLY A 140 -7.65 1.18 0.82
N PHE A 141 -6.99 1.02 1.97
CA PHE A 141 -7.62 1.00 3.29
C PHE A 141 -7.37 2.33 4.00
N VAL A 142 -8.36 3.21 4.04
CA VAL A 142 -8.21 4.61 4.49
C VAL A 142 -8.95 4.88 5.80
N SER A 143 -8.26 5.48 6.77
CA SER A 143 -8.84 5.82 8.08
C SER A 143 -9.24 7.29 8.22
N SER A 144 -8.92 8.13 7.23
CA SER A 144 -9.22 9.56 7.21
C SER A 144 -9.96 9.95 5.93
N PRO A 145 -10.72 11.06 5.92
CA PRO A 145 -11.28 11.62 4.69
C PRO A 145 -10.21 11.94 3.64
N CYS A 146 -10.65 12.01 2.37
CA CYS A 146 -9.79 12.47 1.28
C CYS A 146 -9.40 13.95 1.51
N PRO A 147 -8.11 14.31 1.40
CA PRO A 147 -7.70 15.71 1.48
C PRO A 147 -8.44 16.58 0.44
N VAL A 148 -8.90 17.75 0.86
CA VAL A 148 -9.52 18.74 -0.04
C VAL A 148 -8.52 19.16 -1.12
N GLY A 149 -8.99 19.24 -2.36
CA GLY A 149 -8.18 19.66 -3.50
C GLY A 149 -7.27 18.56 -4.09
N LEU A 150 -7.24 17.36 -3.50
CA LEU A 150 -6.55 16.23 -4.11
C LEU A 150 -7.31 15.74 -5.33
N SER A 151 -6.65 15.78 -6.49
CA SER A 151 -7.21 15.36 -7.78
C SER A 151 -6.37 14.24 -8.40
N PRO A 152 -6.98 13.25 -9.08
CA PRO A 152 -6.26 12.25 -9.84
C PRO A 152 -5.43 12.89 -10.94
N SER A 153 -4.21 12.41 -11.09
CA SER A 153 -3.29 12.89 -12.12
C SER A 153 -2.33 11.78 -12.52
N LEU A 154 -1.89 11.82 -13.77
CA LEU A 154 -0.77 11.01 -14.24
C LEU A 154 0.55 11.46 -13.60
N SER A 155 0.60 12.68 -13.05
CA SER A 155 1.80 13.25 -12.44
C SER A 155 1.89 12.93 -10.93
N PRO A 156 2.93 12.22 -10.48
CA PRO A 156 3.17 12.00 -9.06
C PRO A 156 3.32 13.30 -8.26
N SER A 157 3.96 14.34 -8.81
CA SER A 157 4.15 15.60 -8.07
C SER A 157 2.83 16.33 -7.77
N VAL A 158 1.81 16.13 -8.61
CA VAL A 158 0.45 16.65 -8.37
C VAL A 158 -0.27 15.83 -7.30
N CYS A 159 -0.12 14.51 -7.33
CA CYS A 159 -0.79 13.61 -6.38
C CYS A 159 -0.14 13.64 -4.98
N PHE A 160 1.15 13.93 -4.88
CA PHE A 160 1.93 13.99 -3.65
C PHE A 160 2.41 15.43 -3.35
N PRO A 161 1.50 16.38 -3.03
CA PRO A 161 1.86 17.78 -2.80
C PRO A 161 2.57 18.04 -1.45
N GLY A 162 2.84 17.00 -0.67
CA GLY A 162 3.51 17.11 0.65
C GLY A 162 2.59 17.50 1.81
N SER A 163 1.32 17.80 1.56
CA SER A 163 0.36 18.33 2.55
C SER A 163 -0.69 17.34 3.06
N GLY A 164 -0.57 16.04 2.77
CA GLY A 164 -1.71 15.12 2.92
C GLY A 164 -1.41 13.65 3.20
N SER A 165 -2.46 12.83 3.04
CA SER A 165 -2.44 11.38 3.25
C SER A 165 -1.81 10.66 2.06
N GLY A 166 -0.65 10.02 2.28
CA GLY A 166 0.03 9.25 1.25
C GLY A 166 -0.81 8.11 0.65
N SER A 167 -1.77 7.56 1.41
CA SER A 167 -2.71 6.55 0.90
C SER A 167 -3.65 7.16 -0.15
N TRP A 168 -4.25 8.32 0.17
CA TRP A 168 -5.08 9.05 -0.79
C TRP A 168 -4.28 9.53 -2.00
N SER A 169 -3.05 10.00 -1.82
CA SER A 169 -2.15 10.33 -2.93
C SER A 169 -1.86 9.14 -3.84
N SER A 170 -1.69 7.94 -3.27
CA SER A 170 -1.47 6.71 -4.05
C SER A 170 -2.72 6.32 -4.84
N LEU A 171 -3.90 6.47 -4.22
CA LEU A 171 -5.20 6.23 -4.89
C LEU A 171 -5.45 7.24 -6.01
N ALA A 172 -5.08 8.52 -5.81
CA ALA A 172 -5.23 9.57 -6.82
C ALA A 172 -4.32 9.30 -8.02
N LEU A 173 -3.06 8.90 -7.79
CA LEU A 173 -2.15 8.51 -8.86
C LEU A 173 -2.66 7.26 -9.59
N ALA A 174 -3.16 6.26 -8.86
CA ALA A 174 -3.70 5.04 -9.44
C ALA A 174 -4.91 5.33 -10.35
N ALA A 175 -5.84 6.16 -9.88
CA ALA A 175 -6.97 6.62 -10.67
C ALA A 175 -6.53 7.45 -11.88
N GLY A 176 -5.54 8.34 -11.71
CA GLY A 176 -4.97 9.14 -12.79
C GLY A 176 -4.35 8.30 -13.91
N LEU A 177 -3.73 7.16 -13.55
CA LEU A 177 -3.18 6.17 -14.48
C LEU A 177 -4.24 5.20 -15.06
N GLY A 178 -5.53 5.43 -14.78
CA GLY A 178 -6.63 4.63 -15.29
C GLY A 178 -6.75 3.24 -14.66
N LEU A 179 -6.26 3.06 -13.43
CA LEU A 179 -6.46 1.79 -12.71
C LEU A 179 -7.87 1.73 -12.10
N PRO A 180 -8.52 0.55 -12.10
CA PRO A 180 -9.65 0.31 -11.22
C PRO A 180 -9.23 0.49 -9.76
N VAL A 181 -9.88 1.40 -9.04
CA VAL A 181 -9.59 1.71 -7.63
C VAL A 181 -10.74 1.25 -6.74
N VAL A 182 -10.41 0.51 -5.67
CA VAL A 182 -11.35 0.10 -4.62
C VAL A 182 -10.89 0.68 -3.29
N VAL A 183 -11.78 1.38 -2.59
CA VAL A 183 -11.46 2.02 -1.31
C VAL A 183 -12.33 1.41 -0.21
N PHE A 184 -11.67 0.99 0.87
CA PHE A 184 -12.30 0.52 2.08
C PHE A 184 -12.08 1.58 3.18
N PRO A 185 -13.12 2.31 3.60
CA PRO A 185 -13.03 3.16 4.77
C PRO A 185 -12.90 2.31 6.04
N VAL A 186 -11.86 2.56 6.81
CA VAL A 186 -11.51 1.84 8.05
C VAL A 186 -11.32 2.84 9.19
N PRO A 187 -12.40 3.53 9.59
CA PRO A 187 -12.33 4.60 10.57
C PRO A 187 -11.93 4.08 11.96
N PRO A 188 -11.30 4.91 12.79
CA PRO A 188 -11.13 4.61 14.21
C PRO A 188 -12.49 4.38 14.89
N SER A 189 -12.53 3.56 15.93
CA SER A 189 -13.74 3.29 16.70
C SER A 189 -14.44 4.58 17.14
N GLY A 190 -15.75 4.69 16.85
CA GLY A 190 -16.57 5.86 17.20
C GLY A 190 -16.65 6.94 16.12
N TYR A 191 -15.84 6.88 15.06
CA TYR A 191 -15.95 7.78 13.92
C TYR A 191 -16.87 7.18 12.86
N ARG A 192 -18.02 7.82 12.59
CA ARG A 192 -18.82 7.49 11.41
C ARG A 192 -18.02 7.95 10.19
N PRO A 193 -17.62 7.05 9.28
CA PRO A 193 -16.95 7.48 8.08
C PRO A 193 -17.93 8.37 7.31
N SER A 194 -17.57 9.63 7.09
CA SER A 194 -18.22 10.36 6.00
C SER A 194 -17.85 9.58 4.73
N PRO A 195 -18.82 8.93 4.08
CA PRO A 195 -18.56 7.89 3.08
C PRO A 195 -18.26 8.47 1.71
N ASP A 196 -18.13 9.79 1.61
CA ASP A 196 -18.05 10.47 0.34
C ASP A 196 -16.63 10.32 -0.19
N LEU A 197 -16.45 9.24 -0.96
CA LEU A 197 -15.44 9.16 -1.98
C LEU A 197 -15.44 10.50 -2.74
N PRO A 198 -14.27 11.06 -3.04
CA PRO A 198 -14.18 12.40 -3.60
C PRO A 198 -14.99 12.50 -4.89
N ALA A 199 -16.12 13.22 -4.83
CA ALA A 199 -17.08 13.34 -5.93
C ALA A 199 -16.46 13.97 -7.19
N SER A 200 -15.34 14.70 -7.03
CA SER A 200 -14.58 15.32 -8.11
C SER A 200 -13.71 14.34 -8.90
N TRP A 201 -13.49 13.11 -8.41
CA TRP A 201 -12.67 12.14 -9.12
C TRP A 201 -13.48 11.51 -10.25
N PRO A 202 -12.91 11.38 -11.47
CA PRO A 202 -13.57 10.69 -12.58
C PRO A 202 -13.79 9.21 -12.26
N GLY A 203 -14.86 8.64 -12.83
CA GLY A 203 -15.21 7.23 -12.69
C GLY A 203 -16.56 7.00 -12.03
N SER A 204 -16.92 5.73 -11.84
CA SER A 204 -18.10 5.33 -11.09
C SER A 204 -17.69 4.79 -9.73
N TRP A 205 -18.22 5.40 -8.68
CA TRP A 205 -18.00 4.97 -7.31
C TRP A 205 -19.13 4.03 -6.89
N VAL A 206 -18.81 2.77 -6.66
CA VAL A 206 -19.77 1.78 -6.15
C VAL A 206 -19.51 1.58 -4.67
N ARG A 207 -20.51 1.87 -3.84
CA ARG A 207 -20.45 1.55 -2.41
C ARG A 207 -20.57 0.04 -2.24
N LEU A 208 -19.55 -0.60 -1.68
CA LEU A 208 -19.64 -2.00 -1.29
C LEU A 208 -20.55 -2.11 -0.05
N VAL A 209 -21.72 -2.73 -0.23
CA VAL A 209 -22.66 -3.01 0.85
C VAL A 209 -22.32 -4.39 1.41
N GLY A 210 -22.00 -4.49 2.71
CA GLY A 210 -21.87 -5.78 3.41
C GLY A 210 -20.49 -6.45 3.40
N ALA A 211 -19.43 -5.74 3.78
CA ALA A 211 -18.14 -6.36 4.14
C ALA A 211 -18.10 -6.73 5.62
#